data_AF-A0A937KXD0-F1
#
_entry.id   AF-A0A937KXD0-F1
#
_cell.length_a   1.000
_cell.length_b   1.000
_cell.length_c   1.000
_cell.angle_alpha   90.00
_cell.angle_beta   90.00
_cell.angle_gamma   90.00
#
_symmetry.space_group_name_H-M   'P 1'
#
loop_
_entity.id
_entity.type
_entity.pdbx_description
1 polymer ?
#
loop_
_entity_poly.entity_id
_entity_poly.type
_entity_poly.pdbx_seq_one_letter_code
_entity_poly.pdbx_strand_id
1 'polypeptide(L)'
;MTQDFWLTSGWHLLARDENGYMVPTVDFMRAYFYRDEIAPEPESCAAELALHQKLAEDPFASVVPTDLFEIADKDVVHNYQAVLRFRDFLSQYNSLEDAYMAITRGAQIQFPPLFVEQMAQIILRNILDGVTDPLQVRAAELLFRDQVVTLDDGRIMVADHATVQLRIGMQKLQGDDNAGN
;
A
#
# COMPACT_ATOMS: atom_id res chain seq x y z
N MET A 1 3.81 2.78 -28.72
CA MET A 1 3.62 2.09 -27.44
C MET A 1 3.70 3.15 -26.36
N THR A 2 2.60 3.46 -25.72
CA THR A 2 2.56 4.39 -24.58
C THR A 2 3.39 3.77 -23.46
N GLN A 3 4.35 4.51 -22.91
CA GLN A 3 5.15 4.04 -21.79
C GLN A 3 4.23 3.88 -20.57
N ASP A 4 4.19 2.68 -20.00
CA ASP A 4 3.39 2.41 -18.81
C ASP A 4 4.03 3.08 -17.58
N PHE A 5 3.21 3.48 -16.60
CA PHE A 5 3.62 4.26 -15.43
C PHE A 5 2.97 3.75 -14.15
N TRP A 6 3.62 4.03 -13.02
CA TRP A 6 3.25 3.51 -11.68
C TRP A 6 3.05 1.98 -11.66
N LEU A 7 4.01 1.25 -12.20
CA LEU A 7 3.99 -0.22 -12.32
C LEU A 7 3.75 -0.94 -10.99
N THR A 8 4.20 -0.33 -9.89
CA THR A 8 4.07 -0.86 -8.52
C THR A 8 2.75 -0.49 -7.84
N SER A 9 1.83 0.22 -8.51
CA SER A 9 0.53 0.61 -7.94
C SER A 9 -0.38 -0.58 -7.62
N GLY A 10 -0.16 -1.71 -8.32
CA GLY A 10 -1.06 -2.87 -8.26
C GLY A 10 -2.28 -2.75 -9.18
N TRP A 11 -2.42 -1.65 -9.94
CA TRP A 11 -3.55 -1.39 -10.84
C TRP A 11 -3.86 -2.53 -11.82
N HIS A 12 -2.82 -3.21 -12.33
CA HIS A 12 -2.95 -4.33 -13.27
C HIS A 12 -3.54 -5.61 -12.64
N LEU A 13 -3.62 -5.69 -11.31
CA LEU A 13 -4.20 -6.81 -10.58
C LEU A 13 -5.71 -6.65 -10.39
N LEU A 14 -6.28 -5.48 -10.70
CA LEU A 14 -7.71 -5.22 -10.55
C LEU A 14 -8.46 -5.50 -11.85
N ALA A 15 -9.75 -5.81 -11.72
CA ALA A 15 -10.68 -5.87 -12.84
C ALA A 15 -11.41 -4.53 -13.00
N ARG A 16 -11.98 -4.28 -14.18
CA ARG A 16 -12.90 -3.15 -14.40
C ARG A 16 -14.34 -3.65 -14.41
N ASP A 17 -15.24 -2.95 -13.73
CA ASP A 17 -16.68 -3.20 -13.83
C ASP A 17 -17.29 -2.57 -15.10
N GLU A 18 -18.62 -2.66 -15.24
CA GLU A 18 -19.37 -2.09 -16.37
C GLU A 18 -19.26 -0.55 -16.46
N ASN A 19 -18.97 0.12 -15.34
CA ASN A 19 -18.77 1.57 -15.26
C ASN A 19 -17.30 1.97 -15.43
N GLY A 20 -16.39 1.00 -15.55
CA GLY A 20 -14.94 1.21 -15.62
C GLY A 20 -14.26 1.41 -14.27
N TYR A 21 -14.93 1.15 -13.16
CA TYR A 21 -14.38 1.24 -11.81
C TYR A 21 -13.54 0.00 -11.46
N MET A 22 -12.57 0.19 -10.56
CA MET A 22 -11.57 -0.82 -10.24
C MET A 22 -12.09 -1.76 -9.16
N VAL A 23 -12.35 -3.01 -9.54
CA VAL A 23 -12.83 -4.08 -8.68
C VAL A 23 -11.64 -4.86 -8.10
N PRO A 24 -11.49 -4.95 -6.76
CA PRO A 24 -10.47 -5.77 -6.13
C PRO A 24 -10.62 -7.24 -6.51
N THR A 25 -9.57 -7.84 -7.05
CA THR A 25 -9.55 -9.28 -7.37
C THR A 25 -8.87 -10.07 -6.26
N VAL A 26 -8.95 -11.40 -6.39
CA VAL A 26 -8.16 -12.32 -5.57
C VAL A 26 -6.66 -12.02 -5.70
N ASP A 27 -6.16 -11.76 -6.91
CA ASP A 27 -4.74 -11.51 -7.15
C ASP A 27 -4.28 -10.18 -6.53
N PHE A 28 -5.14 -9.16 -6.56
CA PHE A 28 -4.89 -7.89 -5.90
C PHE A 28 -4.71 -8.06 -4.39
N MET A 29 -5.61 -8.81 -3.74
CA MET A 29 -5.46 -9.09 -2.31
C MET A 29 -4.28 -10.00 -2.00
N ARG A 30 -4.00 -10.99 -2.86
CA ARG A 30 -2.85 -11.87 -2.71
C ARG A 30 -1.53 -11.10 -2.71
N ALA A 31 -1.40 -10.07 -3.53
CA ALA A 31 -0.19 -9.27 -3.60
C ALA A 31 0.18 -8.58 -2.27
N TYR A 32 -0.80 -8.28 -1.39
CA TYR A 32 -0.49 -7.76 -0.05
C TYR A 32 0.16 -8.81 0.85
N PHE A 33 -0.23 -10.08 0.72
CA PHE A 33 0.38 -11.15 1.52
C PHE A 33 1.81 -11.46 1.09
N TYR A 34 2.17 -11.19 -0.16
CA TYR A 34 3.54 -11.34 -0.66
C TYR A 34 4.48 -10.16 -0.40
N ARG A 35 4.02 -9.12 0.29
CA ARG A 35 4.91 -8.02 0.67
C ARG A 35 5.87 -8.46 1.77
N ASP A 36 7.09 -7.93 1.75
CA ASP A 36 8.13 -8.26 2.72
C ASP A 36 7.68 -8.02 4.18
N GLU A 37 6.77 -7.08 4.44
CA GLU A 37 6.25 -6.84 5.79
C GLU A 37 5.31 -7.95 6.32
N ILE A 38 4.87 -8.87 5.46
CA ILE A 38 3.91 -9.96 5.75
C ILE A 38 4.47 -11.34 5.42
N ALA A 39 5.31 -11.42 4.38
CA ALA A 39 5.91 -12.66 3.93
C ALA A 39 6.75 -13.27 5.07
N PRO A 40 6.51 -14.54 5.42
CA PRO A 40 7.23 -15.18 6.51
C PRO A 40 8.70 -15.37 6.15
N GLU A 41 9.55 -15.24 7.15
CA GLU A 41 10.97 -15.53 7.06
C GLU A 41 11.23 -17.04 7.25
N PRO A 42 12.41 -17.56 6.87
CA PRO A 42 12.75 -18.97 7.07
C PRO A 42 12.68 -19.44 8.53
N GLU A 43 12.85 -18.50 9.48
CA GLU A 43 12.80 -18.75 10.93
C GLU A 43 11.41 -18.49 11.54
N SER A 44 10.41 -18.10 10.73
CA SER A 44 9.04 -17.85 11.17
C SER A 44 8.42 -19.10 11.80
N CYS A 45 7.52 -18.88 12.77
CA CYS A 45 6.90 -19.97 13.50
C CYS A 45 5.90 -20.77 12.63
N ALA A 46 5.62 -22.02 13.01
CA ALA A 46 4.72 -22.89 12.25
C ALA A 46 3.29 -22.32 12.10
N ALA A 47 2.79 -21.58 13.10
CA ALA A 47 1.48 -20.94 13.04
C ALA A 47 1.42 -19.84 11.98
N GLU A 48 2.46 -19.03 11.87
CA GLU A 48 2.58 -17.97 10.87
C GLU A 48 2.69 -18.55 9.46
N LEU A 49 3.53 -19.58 9.26
CA LEU A 49 3.66 -20.28 7.97
C LEU A 49 2.31 -20.87 7.53
N ALA A 50 1.57 -21.49 8.44
CA ALA A 50 0.26 -22.06 8.16
C ALA A 50 -0.78 -20.99 7.79
N LEU A 51 -0.83 -19.88 8.54
CA LEU A 51 -1.72 -18.76 8.24
C LEU A 51 -1.36 -18.11 6.90
N HIS A 52 -0.08 -17.89 6.64
CA HIS A 52 0.40 -17.32 5.40
C HIS A 52 0.04 -18.20 4.21
N GLN A 53 0.28 -19.52 4.28
CA GLN A 53 -0.08 -20.44 3.21
C GLN A 53 -1.60 -20.39 2.92
N LYS A 54 -2.43 -20.43 3.98
CA LYS A 54 -3.89 -20.33 3.86
C LYS A 54 -4.31 -19.06 3.11
N LEU A 55 -3.72 -17.92 3.45
CA LEU A 55 -4.04 -16.61 2.84
C LEU A 55 -3.40 -16.40 1.47
N ALA A 56 -2.29 -17.06 1.18
CA ALA A 56 -1.68 -17.08 -0.15
C ALA A 56 -2.54 -17.88 -1.13
N GLU A 57 -3.11 -19.02 -0.70
CA GLU A 57 -4.02 -19.82 -1.52
C GLU A 57 -5.37 -19.11 -1.70
N ASP A 58 -6.00 -18.71 -0.59
CA ASP A 58 -7.27 -17.97 -0.56
C ASP A 58 -7.16 -16.68 0.29
N PRO A 59 -6.87 -15.54 -0.35
CA PRO A 59 -6.77 -14.23 0.31
C PRO A 59 -8.01 -13.80 1.10
N PHE A 60 -9.19 -14.32 0.74
CA PHE A 60 -10.46 -14.01 1.40
C PHE A 60 -10.88 -15.08 2.41
N ALA A 61 -10.04 -16.08 2.68
CA ALA A 61 -10.28 -17.07 3.70
C ALA A 61 -10.53 -16.41 5.07
N SER A 62 -11.49 -16.96 5.81
CA SER A 62 -11.80 -16.48 7.16
C SER A 62 -10.63 -16.74 8.10
N VAL A 63 -10.24 -15.71 8.86
CA VAL A 63 -9.18 -15.79 9.88
C VAL A 63 -9.83 -15.58 11.24
N VAL A 64 -9.66 -16.54 12.13
CA VAL A 64 -10.20 -16.46 13.49
C VAL A 64 -9.14 -15.88 14.43
N PRO A 65 -9.54 -15.23 15.56
CA PRO A 65 -8.57 -14.63 16.48
C PRO A 65 -7.51 -15.59 17.03
N THR A 66 -7.84 -16.89 17.11
CA THR A 66 -6.89 -17.93 17.51
C THR A 66 -5.76 -18.12 16.52
N ASP A 67 -6.02 -17.96 15.21
CA ASP A 67 -5.00 -18.09 14.15
C ASP A 67 -3.86 -17.07 14.36
N LEU A 68 -4.21 -15.85 14.80
CA LEU A 68 -3.26 -14.77 15.08
C LEU A 68 -2.64 -14.88 16.48
N PHE A 69 -3.34 -15.48 17.44
CA PHE A 69 -2.84 -15.62 18.81
C PHE A 69 -1.63 -16.57 18.88
N GLU A 70 -1.66 -17.63 18.08
CA GLU A 70 -0.63 -18.67 18.02
C GLU A 70 0.69 -18.20 17.37
N ILE A 71 0.67 -17.05 16.67
CA ILE A 71 1.88 -16.44 16.12
C ILE A 71 2.74 -15.89 17.26
N ALA A 72 4.01 -16.30 17.27
CA ALA A 72 4.97 -15.94 18.31
C ALA A 72 5.34 -14.45 18.29
N ASP A 73 5.61 -13.91 17.09
CA ASP A 73 5.96 -12.51 16.89
C ASP A 73 4.71 -11.62 16.85
N LYS A 74 4.64 -10.64 17.76
CA LYS A 74 3.49 -9.72 17.87
C LYS A 74 3.55 -8.55 16.90
N ASP A 75 4.72 -8.19 16.38
CA ASP A 75 4.85 -7.17 15.35
C ASP A 75 4.32 -7.69 14.02
N VAL A 76 4.62 -8.95 13.68
CA VAL A 76 4.04 -9.65 12.53
C VAL A 76 2.50 -9.69 12.62
N VAL A 77 1.95 -10.00 13.79
CA VAL A 77 0.49 -9.99 14.01
C VAL A 77 -0.12 -8.62 13.70
N HIS A 78 0.56 -7.52 14.05
CA HIS A 78 0.06 -6.18 13.73
C HIS A 78 -0.05 -5.95 12.22
N ASN A 79 0.95 -6.39 11.46
CA ASN A 79 0.97 -6.26 10.00
C ASN A 79 -0.15 -7.09 9.36
N TYR A 80 -0.32 -8.36 9.76
CA TYR A 80 -1.43 -9.20 9.31
C TYR A 80 -2.78 -8.54 9.60
N GLN A 81 -2.97 -8.03 10.81
CA GLN A 81 -4.22 -7.36 11.17
C GLN A 81 -4.49 -6.11 10.32
N ALA A 82 -3.45 -5.33 9.96
CA ALA A 82 -3.62 -4.17 9.09
C ALA A 82 -4.16 -4.59 7.70
N VAL A 83 -3.57 -5.62 7.09
CA VAL A 83 -4.02 -6.15 5.79
C VAL A 83 -5.41 -6.77 5.89
N LEU A 84 -5.70 -7.53 6.94
CA LEU A 84 -7.01 -8.15 7.15
C LEU A 84 -8.12 -7.09 7.36
N ARG A 85 -7.86 -6.04 8.15
CA ARG A 85 -8.81 -4.93 8.32
C ARG A 85 -9.07 -4.18 7.02
N PHE A 86 -8.04 -4.01 6.17
CA PHE A 86 -8.19 -3.43 4.84
C PHE A 86 -9.03 -4.33 3.92
N ARG A 87 -8.73 -5.63 3.86
CA ARG A 87 -9.50 -6.64 3.12
C ARG A 87 -10.97 -6.64 3.51
N ASP A 88 -11.25 -6.67 4.81
CA ASP A 88 -12.60 -6.74 5.36
C ASP A 88 -13.38 -5.45 5.07
N PHE A 89 -12.69 -4.31 5.00
CA PHE A 89 -13.29 -3.05 4.56
C PHE A 89 -13.62 -3.07 3.06
N LEU A 90 -12.68 -3.50 2.20
CA LEU A 90 -12.92 -3.58 0.76
C LEU A 90 -14.08 -4.53 0.41
N SER A 91 -14.24 -5.61 1.17
CA SER A 91 -15.30 -6.60 0.96
C SER A 91 -16.72 -6.04 1.17
N GLN A 92 -16.85 -4.82 1.71
CA GLN A 92 -18.13 -4.14 1.92
C GLN A 92 -18.56 -3.29 0.71
N TYR A 93 -17.69 -3.13 -0.29
CA TYR A 93 -17.91 -2.27 -1.45
C TYR A 93 -17.65 -3.02 -2.76
N ASN A 94 -18.25 -2.54 -3.85
CA ASN A 94 -18.11 -3.20 -5.16
C ASN A 94 -16.83 -2.80 -5.89
N SER A 95 -16.25 -1.65 -5.55
CA SER A 95 -15.07 -1.07 -6.20
C SER A 95 -14.19 -0.29 -5.23
N LEU A 96 -12.94 -0.03 -5.63
CA LEU A 96 -12.05 0.87 -4.89
C LEU A 96 -12.59 2.30 -4.86
N GLU A 97 -13.21 2.76 -5.93
CA GLU A 97 -13.87 4.06 -6.02
C GLU A 97 -14.99 4.18 -4.97
N ASP A 98 -15.85 3.16 -4.83
CA ASP A 98 -16.91 3.15 -3.82
C ASP A 98 -16.34 3.16 -2.40
N ALA A 99 -15.32 2.34 -2.14
CA ALA A 99 -14.63 2.26 -0.86
C ALA A 99 -13.98 3.61 -0.50
N TYR A 100 -13.27 4.22 -1.44
CA TYR A 100 -12.65 5.54 -1.29
C TYR A 100 -13.71 6.62 -1.04
N MET A 101 -14.81 6.61 -1.80
CA MET A 101 -15.92 7.54 -1.60
C MET A 101 -16.59 7.36 -0.24
N ALA A 102 -16.70 6.14 0.28
CA ALA A 102 -17.21 5.92 1.63
C ALA A 102 -16.30 6.55 2.70
N ILE A 103 -14.98 6.44 2.56
CA ILE A 103 -14.00 7.09 3.46
C ILE A 103 -14.18 8.61 3.44
N THR A 104 -14.26 9.21 2.24
CA THR A 104 -14.47 10.67 2.11
C THR A 104 -15.79 11.14 2.70
N ARG A 105 -16.80 10.27 2.78
CA ARG A 105 -18.11 10.52 3.41
C ARG A 105 -18.13 10.24 4.91
N GLY A 106 -17.00 9.84 5.51
CA GLY A 106 -16.85 9.66 6.95
C GLY A 106 -16.91 8.21 7.43
N ALA A 107 -16.78 7.21 6.55
CA ALA A 107 -16.60 5.83 6.99
C ALA A 107 -15.35 5.71 7.86
N GLN A 108 -15.48 5.03 9.02
CA GLN A 108 -14.36 4.82 9.92
C GLN A 108 -13.43 3.74 9.37
N ILE A 109 -12.14 4.06 9.27
CA ILE A 109 -11.10 3.11 8.89
C ILE A 109 -10.34 2.63 10.14
N GLN A 110 -9.92 1.37 10.12
CA GLN A 110 -9.14 0.75 11.19
C GLN A 110 -7.81 0.18 10.67
N PHE A 111 -7.36 0.65 9.51
CA PHE A 111 -6.10 0.28 8.87
C PHE A 111 -5.25 1.53 8.61
N PRO A 112 -3.93 1.40 8.42
CA PRO A 112 -3.02 2.52 8.19
C PRO A 112 -3.43 3.43 7.01
N PRO A 113 -3.15 4.75 7.07
CA PRO A 113 -3.46 5.69 5.98
C PRO A 113 -2.87 5.32 4.62
N LEU A 114 -1.72 4.61 4.59
CA LEU A 114 -1.05 4.17 3.37
C LEU A 114 -1.96 3.37 2.41
N PHE A 115 -2.95 2.65 2.94
CA PHE A 115 -3.90 1.91 2.10
C PHE A 115 -4.84 2.87 1.36
N VAL A 116 -5.19 4.01 1.96
CA VAL A 116 -5.99 5.06 1.34
C VAL A 116 -5.21 5.78 0.26
N GLU A 117 -3.93 6.06 0.50
CA GLU A 117 -3.00 6.60 -0.50
C GLU A 117 -2.89 5.66 -1.70
N GLN A 118 -2.74 4.36 -1.47
CA GLN A 118 -2.68 3.38 -2.54
C GLN A 118 -3.99 3.30 -3.33
N MET A 119 -5.16 3.36 -2.67
CA MET A 119 -6.45 3.44 -3.37
C MET A 119 -6.51 4.66 -4.27
N ALA A 120 -6.12 5.84 -3.77
CA ALA A 120 -6.07 7.06 -4.56
C ALA A 120 -5.13 6.93 -5.77
N GLN A 121 -3.95 6.34 -5.58
CA GLN A 121 -3.00 6.07 -6.66
C GLN A 121 -3.61 5.19 -7.75
N ILE A 122 -4.29 4.09 -7.39
CA ILE A 122 -4.90 3.16 -8.35
C ILE A 122 -6.05 3.83 -9.11
N ILE A 123 -6.91 4.57 -8.41
CA ILE A 123 -8.02 5.31 -9.03
C ILE A 123 -7.48 6.33 -10.02
N LEU A 124 -6.44 7.09 -9.65
CA LEU A 124 -5.79 8.04 -10.55
C LEU A 124 -5.09 7.35 -11.72
N ARG A 125 -4.48 6.18 -11.51
CA ARG A 125 -3.89 5.39 -12.60
C ARG A 125 -4.94 5.00 -13.63
N ASN A 126 -6.14 4.66 -13.17
CA ASN A 126 -7.26 4.32 -14.04
C ASN A 126 -7.79 5.56 -14.79
N ILE A 127 -7.95 6.69 -14.10
CA ILE A 127 -8.38 7.96 -14.70
C ILE A 127 -7.39 8.43 -15.79
N LEU A 128 -6.09 8.24 -15.55
CA LEU A 128 -5.02 8.67 -16.45
C LEU A 128 -4.65 7.62 -17.49
N ASP A 129 -5.44 6.55 -17.64
CA ASP A 129 -5.13 5.51 -18.61
C ASP A 129 -5.12 6.07 -20.04
N GLY A 130 -4.02 5.84 -20.75
CA GLY A 130 -3.79 6.42 -22.09
C GLY A 130 -3.27 7.86 -22.12
N VAL A 131 -3.13 8.54 -20.98
CA VAL A 131 -2.50 9.87 -20.91
C VAL A 131 -1.00 9.75 -21.24
N THR A 132 -0.53 10.57 -22.17
CA THR A 132 0.87 10.57 -22.63
C THR A 132 1.69 11.75 -22.11
N ASP A 133 1.03 12.75 -21.50
CA ASP A 133 1.69 13.93 -20.96
C ASP A 133 2.29 13.61 -19.58
N PRO A 134 3.63 13.53 -19.46
CA PRO A 134 4.27 13.18 -18.20
C PRO A 134 4.05 14.22 -17.10
N LEU A 135 3.73 15.48 -17.44
CA LEU A 135 3.45 16.51 -16.44
C LEU A 135 2.11 16.27 -15.75
N GLN A 136 1.10 15.77 -16.48
CA GLN A 136 -0.19 15.40 -15.90
C GLN A 136 -0.05 14.21 -14.95
N VAL A 137 0.69 13.18 -15.37
CA VAL A 137 1.01 12.03 -14.51
C VAL A 137 1.73 12.51 -13.25
N ARG A 138 2.76 13.35 -13.39
CA ARG A 138 3.51 13.84 -12.23
C ARG A 138 2.68 14.72 -11.30
N ALA A 139 1.79 15.55 -11.83
CA ALA A 139 0.91 16.40 -11.02
C ALA A 139 -0.08 15.57 -10.18
N ALA A 140 -0.60 14.47 -10.74
CA ALA A 140 -1.51 13.59 -10.04
C ALA A 140 -0.88 12.89 -8.83
N GLU A 141 0.45 12.74 -8.79
CA GLU A 141 1.15 12.18 -7.62
C GLU A 141 0.94 13.00 -6.35
N LEU A 142 0.66 14.30 -6.45
CA LEU A 142 0.39 15.15 -5.29
C LEU A 142 -0.86 14.73 -4.49
N LEU A 143 -1.74 13.94 -5.10
CA LEU A 143 -2.99 13.49 -4.48
C LEU A 143 -2.83 12.24 -3.60
N PHE A 144 -1.71 11.53 -3.71
CA PHE A 144 -1.45 10.31 -2.95
C PHE A 144 -0.04 10.23 -2.36
N ARG A 145 0.83 11.22 -2.62
CA ARG A 145 2.18 11.27 -2.03
C ARG A 145 2.27 12.39 -1.02
N ASP A 146 2.64 12.02 0.20
CA ASP A 146 2.88 12.97 1.27
C ASP A 146 3.96 14.00 0.92
N GLN A 147 3.66 15.25 1.27
CA GLN A 147 4.59 16.36 1.16
C GLN A 147 5.05 16.76 2.57
N VAL A 148 6.36 16.80 2.78
CA VAL A 148 6.97 17.35 3.98
C VAL A 148 7.07 18.86 3.82
N VAL A 149 6.53 19.58 4.79
CA VAL A 149 6.69 21.03 4.89
C VAL A 149 7.64 21.34 6.04
N THR A 150 8.76 21.97 5.73
CA THR A 150 9.72 22.47 6.73
C THR A 150 9.81 23.98 6.69
N LEU A 151 10.10 24.56 7.84
CA LEU A 151 10.40 25.99 8.00
C LEU A 151 11.91 26.11 8.26
N ASP A 152 12.60 26.82 7.38
CA ASP A 152 14.04 27.11 7.53
C ASP A 152 14.27 28.62 7.31
N ASP A 153 14.74 29.30 8.35
CA ASP A 153 15.03 30.74 8.39
C ASP A 153 13.95 31.63 7.72
N GLY A 154 12.68 31.40 8.07
CA GLY A 154 11.53 32.15 7.55
C GLY A 154 11.08 31.76 6.13
N ARG A 155 11.68 30.73 5.52
CA ARG A 155 11.28 30.17 4.23
C ARG A 155 10.51 28.88 4.43
N ILE A 156 9.42 28.73 3.68
CA ILE A 156 8.64 27.49 3.62
C ILE A 156 9.24 26.63 2.52
N MET A 157 9.72 25.45 2.88
CA MET A 157 10.17 24.43 1.94
C MET A 157 9.15 23.30 1.91
N VAL A 158 8.79 22.86 0.71
CA VAL A 158 7.87 21.73 0.48
C VAL A 158 8.59 20.72 -0.38
N ALA A 159 8.66 19.47 0.08
CA ALA A 159 9.33 18.39 -0.64
C ALA A 159 8.57 17.07 -0.47
N ASP A 160 8.61 16.22 -1.49
CA ASP A 160 8.05 14.87 -1.46
C ASP A 160 8.71 14.03 -0.34
N HIS A 161 7.90 13.46 0.54
CA HIS A 161 8.37 12.74 1.73
C HIS A 161 9.28 11.56 1.38
N ALA A 162 8.91 10.75 0.38
CA ALA A 162 9.72 9.61 -0.05
C ALA A 162 11.09 10.05 -0.57
N THR A 163 11.16 11.17 -1.29
CA THR A 163 12.42 11.76 -1.78
C THR A 163 13.30 12.25 -0.64
N VAL A 164 12.72 12.85 0.41
CA VAL A 164 13.46 13.27 1.61
C VAL A 164 14.01 12.05 2.34
N GLN A 165 13.21 11.01 2.58
CA GLN A 165 13.65 9.79 3.25
C GLN A 165 14.77 9.08 2.49
N LEU A 166 14.67 8.96 1.16
CA LEU A 166 15.72 8.39 0.32
C LEU A 166 17.05 9.14 0.50
N ARG A 167 17.03 10.48 0.49
CA ARG A 167 18.23 11.30 0.67
C ARG A 167 18.84 11.14 2.06
N ILE A 168 18.02 11.08 3.11
CA ILE A 168 18.47 10.83 4.48
C ILE A 168 19.12 9.43 4.58
N GLY A 169 18.49 8.41 4.00
CA GLY A 169 19.03 7.05 3.96
C GLY A 169 20.38 6.97 3.22
N MET A 170 20.47 7.61 2.05
CA MET A 170 21.72 7.71 1.30
C MET A 170 22.83 8.45 2.07
N GLN A 171 22.50 9.52 2.79
CA GLN A 171 23.48 10.24 3.62
C GLN A 171 23.98 9.39 4.79
N LYS A 172 23.13 8.58 5.42
CA LYS A 172 23.55 7.65 6.49
C LYS A 172 24.50 6.58 5.96
N LEU A 173 24.17 5.97 4.82
CA LEU A 173 25.03 4.99 4.15
C LEU A 173 26.40 5.56 3.78
N GLN A 174 26.46 6.80 3.29
CA GLN A 174 27.72 7.49 2.97
C GLN A 174 28.49 8.01 4.19
N GLY A 175 27.80 8.24 5.31
CA GLY A 175 28.39 8.67 6.57
C GLY A 175 29.05 7.53 7.34
N ASP A 176 28.46 6.33 7.32
CA ASP A 176 29.02 5.14 7.96
C ASP A 176 30.28 4.63 7.24
N ASP A 177 30.38 4.81 5.92
CA ASP A 177 31.62 4.50 5.15
C ASP A 177 32.82 5.38 5.54
N ASN A 178 32.60 6.56 6.15
CA ASN A 178 33.66 7.47 6.61
C ASN A 178 34.01 7.32 8.10
N ALA A 179 33.26 6.53 8.87
CA ALA A 179 33.53 6.29 10.29
C ALA A 179 34.37 5.02 10.56
N GLY A 180 34.70 4.27 9.50
CA GLY A 180 35.40 2.98 9.56
C GLY A 180 36.82 2.97 8.97
N ASN A 181 37.60 4.05 9.10
CA ASN A 181 39.02 4.03 8.74
C ASN A 181 39.91 4.72 9.79
#